data_AF-A0ABD5F2R6-F1
#
_entry.id   AF-A0ABD5F2R6-F1
#
_cell.length_a   1.000
_cell.length_b   1.000
_cell.length_c   1.000
_cell.angle_alpha   90.00
_cell.angle_beta   90.00
_cell.angle_gamma   90.00
#
_symmetry.space_group_name_H-M   'P 1'
#
loop_
_entity.id
_entity.type
_entity.pdbx_description
1 polymer ?
#
loop_
_entity_poly.entity_id
_entity_poly.type
_entity_poly.pdbx_seq_one_letter_code
_entity_poly.pdbx_strand_id
1 'polypeptide(L)'
;MVHIARERPEMSGELPRLYVVTRNAQTVVAGDVANLDQAELRGLIRVIGTEHPHLTATQIDVDEATGVEQVAQQLLSGSDEDETAWRNGRWYAARLCLAPLRPEERQTTVAHLERDRMRLQIRTPGDLESMEL
;
A
#
# COMPACT_ATOMS: atom_id res chain seq x y z
N MET A 1 -11.80 -4.35 -18.33
CA MET A 1 -11.07 -5.63 -18.19
C MET A 1 -9.61 -5.31 -18.41
N VAL A 2 -8.82 -5.25 -17.34
CA VAL A 2 -7.44 -4.76 -17.37
C VAL A 2 -6.51 -5.97 -17.51
N HIS A 3 -5.93 -6.15 -18.71
CA HIS A 3 -4.96 -7.20 -19.02
C HIS A 3 -3.54 -6.64 -18.84
N ILE A 4 -3.01 -6.56 -17.60
CA ILE A 4 -1.69 -5.96 -17.36
C ILE A 4 -0.54 -6.98 -17.35
N ALA A 5 -0.78 -8.25 -17.01
CA ALA A 5 0.30 -9.21 -16.75
C ALA A 5 0.14 -10.57 -17.44
N ARG A 6 -0.53 -10.63 -18.59
CA ARG A 6 -0.87 -11.92 -19.22
C ARG A 6 0.19 -12.45 -20.19
N GLU A 7 1.04 -11.58 -20.72
CA GLU A 7 2.10 -11.96 -21.64
C GLU A 7 3.43 -12.04 -20.88
N ARG A 8 3.94 -13.26 -20.68
CA ARG A 8 5.36 -13.46 -20.40
C ARG A 8 6.08 -13.31 -21.73
N PRO A 9 6.88 -12.26 -21.94
CA PRO A 9 7.82 -12.30 -23.04
C PRO A 9 8.75 -13.49 -22.78
N GLU A 10 8.89 -14.39 -23.76
CA GLU A 10 9.90 -15.45 -23.76
C GLU A 10 11.27 -14.77 -23.85
N MET A 11 11.75 -14.29 -22.70
CA MET A 11 13.02 -13.59 -22.58
C MET A 11 14.08 -14.61 -22.14
N SER A 12 15.04 -14.90 -23.01
CA SER A 12 16.29 -15.55 -22.59
C SER A 12 17.11 -14.56 -21.75
N GLY A 13 17.09 -14.70 -20.43
CA GLY A 13 17.86 -13.86 -19.50
C GLY A 13 17.24 -13.78 -18.10
N GLU A 14 17.80 -12.93 -17.22
CA GLU A 14 17.11 -12.49 -16.01
C GLU A 14 15.83 -11.75 -16.39
N LEU A 15 14.75 -11.99 -15.64
CA LEU A 15 13.46 -11.36 -15.90
C LEU A 15 13.54 -9.86 -15.53
N PRO A 16 12.98 -8.97 -16.37
CA PRO A 16 13.06 -7.54 -16.12
C PRO A 16 12.23 -7.16 -14.90
N ARG A 17 12.66 -6.10 -14.21
CA ARG A 17 11.87 -5.48 -13.15
C ARG A 17 10.59 -4.86 -13.71
N LEU A 18 9.46 -5.15 -13.09
CA LEU A 18 8.16 -4.55 -13.41
C LEU A 18 7.97 -3.26 -12.60
N TYR A 19 7.83 -2.13 -13.29
CA TYR A 19 7.44 -0.86 -12.69
C TYR A 19 6.02 -0.48 -13.10
N VAL A 20 5.20 -0.07 -12.14
CA VAL A 20 3.87 0.49 -12.38
C VAL A 20 3.84 1.90 -11.82
N VAL A 21 3.61 2.87 -12.70
CA VAL A 21 3.49 4.28 -12.33
C VAL A 21 2.02 4.63 -12.21
N THR A 22 1.60 5.09 -11.03
CA THR A 22 0.24 5.55 -10.75
C THR A 22 0.21 7.03 -10.43
N ARG A 23 -0.96 7.67 -10.54
CA ARG A 23 -1.14 9.08 -10.19
C ARG A 23 -2.12 9.22 -9.04
N ASN A 24 -1.62 9.71 -7.91
CA ASN A 24 -2.36 9.94 -6.68
C ASN A 24 -3.21 8.72 -6.23
N ALA A 25 -2.77 7.48 -6.51
CA ALA A 25 -3.55 6.27 -6.21
C ALA A 25 -3.68 5.97 -4.70
N GLN A 26 -2.93 6.68 -3.87
CA GLN A 26 -3.00 6.57 -2.41
C GLN A 26 -2.75 7.91 -1.73
N THR A 27 -3.28 8.04 -0.51
CA THR A 27 -2.96 9.15 0.41
C THR A 27 -1.59 8.89 1.04
N VAL A 28 -0.63 9.77 0.80
CA VAL A 28 0.75 9.68 1.34
C VAL A 28 0.97 10.77 2.37
N VAL A 29 0.45 11.97 2.12
CA VAL A 29 0.50 13.11 3.04
C VAL A 29 -0.90 13.64 3.34
N ALA A 30 -1.02 14.39 4.43
CA ALA A 30 -2.29 15.03 4.79
C ALA A 30 -2.74 15.97 3.66
N GLY A 31 -4.01 15.87 3.27
CA GLY A 31 -4.60 16.66 2.19
C GLY A 31 -4.57 15.98 0.81
N ASP A 32 -3.88 14.84 0.66
CA ASP A 32 -3.97 14.04 -0.57
C ASP A 32 -5.40 13.55 -0.79
N VAL A 33 -5.90 13.73 -2.02
CA VAL A 33 -7.13 13.11 -2.50
C VAL A 33 -6.75 11.90 -3.34
N ALA A 34 -7.13 10.71 -2.89
CA ALA A 34 -6.82 9.48 -3.62
C ALA A 34 -7.64 9.37 -4.90
N ASN A 35 -6.95 9.09 -6.01
CA ASN A 35 -7.54 8.70 -7.27
C ASN A 35 -7.99 7.23 -7.20
N LEU A 36 -9.28 7.03 -6.98
CA LEU A 36 -9.87 5.71 -6.79
C LEU A 36 -9.82 4.83 -8.05
N ASP A 37 -9.71 5.42 -9.24
CA ASP A 37 -9.61 4.68 -10.51
C ASP A 37 -8.29 3.91 -10.65
N GLN A 38 -7.32 4.16 -9.77
CA GLN A 38 -6.02 3.50 -9.76
C GLN A 38 -5.65 2.89 -8.40
N ALA A 39 -6.51 3.03 -7.39
CA ALA A 39 -6.22 2.62 -6.02
C ALA A 39 -6.09 1.09 -5.91
N GLU A 40 -6.82 0.34 -6.72
CA GLU A 40 -6.79 -1.12 -6.76
C GLU A 40 -5.45 -1.69 -7.23
N LEU A 41 -4.70 -0.93 -8.05
CA LEU A 41 -3.41 -1.37 -8.60
C LEU A 41 -2.40 -1.65 -7.49
N ARG A 42 -2.47 -0.91 -6.38
CA ARG A 42 -1.60 -1.13 -5.22
C ARG A 42 -1.74 -2.54 -4.67
N GLY A 43 -2.98 -3.03 -4.53
CA GLY A 43 -3.23 -4.39 -4.07
C GLY A 43 -2.73 -5.43 -5.08
N LEU A 44 -2.97 -5.21 -6.36
CA LEU A 44 -2.53 -6.10 -7.44
C LEU A 44 -1.00 -6.21 -7.50
N ILE A 45 -0.26 -5.10 -7.40
CA ILE A 45 1.21 -5.09 -7.47
C ILE A 45 1.81 -5.87 -6.30
N ARG A 46 1.25 -5.75 -5.09
CA ARG A 46 1.67 -6.56 -3.92
C ARG A 46 1.53 -8.05 -4.16
N VAL A 47 0.41 -8.46 -4.77
CA VAL A 47 0.18 -9.87 -5.13
C VAL A 47 1.21 -10.31 -6.16
N ILE A 48 1.43 -9.54 -7.22
CA ILE A 48 2.45 -9.84 -8.24
C ILE A 48 3.84 -9.95 -7.61
N GLY A 49 4.24 -9.03 -6.72
CA GLY A 49 5.53 -9.08 -6.03
C GLY A 49 5.69 -10.31 -5.15
N THR A 50 4.59 -10.81 -4.57
CA THR A 50 4.57 -12.01 -3.73
C THR A 50 4.60 -13.30 -4.57
N GLU A 51 3.78 -13.38 -5.63
CA GLU A 51 3.66 -14.57 -6.49
C GLU A 51 4.81 -14.70 -7.50
N HIS A 52 5.41 -13.58 -7.88
CA HIS A 52 6.50 -13.51 -8.86
C HIS A 52 7.67 -12.62 -8.36
N PRO A 53 8.41 -13.03 -7.32
CA PRO A 53 9.45 -12.19 -6.70
C PRO A 53 10.57 -11.76 -7.66
N HIS A 54 10.84 -12.55 -8.70
CA HIS A 54 11.84 -12.26 -9.73
C HIS A 54 11.50 -11.06 -10.61
N LEU A 55 10.24 -10.58 -10.59
CA LEU A 55 9.85 -9.35 -11.27
C LEU A 55 10.14 -8.09 -10.46
N THR A 56 10.51 -8.21 -9.18
CA THR A 56 10.76 -7.08 -8.26
C THR A 56 9.70 -5.99 -8.43
N ALA A 57 8.43 -6.40 -8.44
CA ALA A 57 7.31 -5.54 -8.83
C ALA A 57 7.27 -4.28 -7.95
N THR A 58 7.31 -3.11 -8.59
CA THR A 58 7.48 -1.83 -7.90
C THR A 58 6.43 -0.82 -8.32
N GLN A 59 5.74 -0.23 -7.34
CA GLN A 59 4.82 0.88 -7.55
C GLN A 59 5.52 2.23 -7.32
N ILE A 60 5.33 3.16 -8.26
CA ILE A 60 5.75 4.56 -8.14
C ILE A 60 4.50 5.43 -8.26
N ASP A 61 4.01 5.98 -7.15
CA ASP A 61 2.83 6.83 -7.15
C ASP A 61 3.19 8.32 -7.21
N VAL A 62 2.84 9.00 -8.29
CA VAL A 62 3.23 10.40 -8.54
C VAL A 62 2.06 11.35 -8.30
N ASP A 63 2.36 12.61 -8.03
CA ASP A 63 1.38 13.70 -8.07
C ASP A 63 1.48 14.50 -9.38
N GLU A 64 0.65 15.53 -9.52
CA GLU A 64 0.68 16.43 -10.68
C GLU A 64 1.97 17.25 -10.80
N ALA A 65 2.62 17.56 -9.68
CA ALA A 65 3.86 18.33 -9.65
C ALA A 65 5.12 17.51 -9.97
N THR A 66 5.00 16.18 -10.02
CA THR A 66 6.12 15.29 -10.29
C THR A 66 6.49 15.33 -11.77
N GLY A 67 7.71 15.78 -12.06
CA GLY A 67 8.28 15.80 -13.41
C GLY A 67 8.79 14.42 -13.87
N VAL A 68 9.06 14.31 -15.16
CA VAL A 68 9.55 13.07 -15.77
C VAL A 68 10.98 12.74 -15.33
N GLU A 69 11.78 13.76 -15.02
CA GLU A 69 13.15 13.63 -14.56
C GLU A 69 13.24 12.91 -13.21
N GLN A 70 12.33 13.22 -12.27
CA GLN A 70 12.28 12.54 -10.97
C GLN A 70 11.94 11.05 -11.13
N VAL A 71 10.98 10.73 -12.00
CA VAL A 71 10.60 9.34 -12.28
C VAL A 71 11.77 8.60 -12.96
N ALA A 72 12.40 9.22 -13.96
CA ALA A 72 13.57 8.64 -14.63
C ALA A 72 14.74 8.39 -13.66
N GLN A 73 15.02 9.35 -12.77
CA GLN A 73 16.05 9.21 -11.74
C GLN A 73 15.75 8.03 -10.82
N GLN A 74 14.49 7.87 -10.41
CA GLN A 74 14.10 6.74 -9.57
C GLN A 74 14.23 5.40 -10.30
N LEU A 75 13.76 5.30 -11.55
CA LEU A 75 13.88 4.08 -12.36
C LEU A 75 15.34 3.63 -12.52
N LEU A 76 16.27 4.60 -12.59
CA LEU A 76 17.71 4.36 -12.73
C LEU A 76 18.46 4.25 -11.39
N SER A 77 17.79 4.50 -10.26
CA SER A 77 18.44 4.59 -8.94
C SER A 77 18.93 3.25 -8.39
N GLY A 78 18.37 2.13 -8.87
CA GLY A 78 18.62 0.81 -8.30
C GLY A 78 18.05 0.61 -6.89
N SER A 79 17.09 1.45 -6.47
CA SER A 79 16.42 1.34 -5.16
C SER A 79 15.69 -0.01 -5.00
N ASP A 80 15.86 -0.66 -3.85
CA ASP A 80 15.16 -1.91 -3.51
C ASP A 80 13.73 -1.71 -2.99
N GLU A 81 13.24 -0.48 -2.96
CA GLU A 81 11.87 -0.18 -2.53
C GLU A 81 10.84 -0.69 -3.55
N ASP A 82 9.82 -1.38 -3.07
CA ASP A 82 8.71 -1.93 -3.85
C ASP A 82 7.49 -0.99 -3.91
N GLU A 83 7.35 -0.07 -2.96
CA GLU A 83 6.30 0.95 -2.93
C GLU A 83 6.85 2.32 -2.58
N THR A 84 6.66 3.27 -3.49
CA THR A 84 7.18 4.63 -3.35
C THR A 84 6.18 5.66 -3.84
N ALA A 85 6.40 6.92 -3.44
CA ALA A 85 5.60 8.03 -3.93
C ALA A 85 6.41 9.33 -4.05
N TRP A 86 5.99 10.18 -4.98
CA TRP A 86 6.44 11.56 -5.09
C TRP A 86 5.30 12.51 -4.71
N ARG A 87 5.57 13.43 -3.78
CA ARG A 87 4.66 14.53 -3.41
C ARG A 87 5.42 15.83 -3.33
N ASN A 88 5.03 16.83 -4.11
CA ASN A 88 5.63 18.17 -4.14
C ASN A 88 7.17 18.13 -4.24
N GLY A 89 7.70 17.27 -5.12
CA GLY A 89 9.14 17.10 -5.32
C GLY A 89 9.88 16.34 -4.21
N ARG A 90 9.16 15.77 -3.23
CA ARG A 90 9.74 14.93 -2.18
C ARG A 90 9.41 13.46 -2.42
N TRP A 91 10.41 12.61 -2.24
CA TRP A 91 10.31 11.16 -2.35
C TRP A 91 9.95 10.52 -1.01
N TYR A 92 9.04 9.54 -1.06
CA TYR A 92 8.54 8.77 0.07
C TYR A 92 8.64 7.27 -0.26
N ALA A 93 8.98 6.46 0.73
CA ALA A 93 8.95 5.01 0.65
C ALA A 93 7.93 4.46 1.66
N ALA A 94 7.15 3.46 1.25
CA ALA A 94 6.13 2.90 2.12
C ALA A 94 6.75 2.05 3.22
N ARG A 95 6.21 2.14 4.43
CA ARG A 95 6.60 1.28 5.55
C ARG A 95 5.36 0.82 6.27
N LEU A 96 5.31 -0.46 6.59
CA LEU A 96 4.30 -1.00 7.49
C LEU A 96 4.76 -0.77 8.93
N CYS A 97 3.93 -0.11 9.71
CA CYS A 97 4.17 0.09 11.13
C CYS A 97 2.89 -0.19 11.93
N LEU A 98 3.07 -0.49 13.22
CA LEU A 98 1.95 -0.55 14.15
C LEU A 98 1.45 0.88 14.39
N ALA A 99 0.21 1.15 13.99
CA ALA A 99 -0.46 2.43 14.17
C ALA A 99 -1.73 2.21 15.01
N PRO A 100 -1.69 2.37 16.34
CA PRO A 100 -2.88 2.25 17.17
C PRO A 100 -3.89 3.34 16.81
N LEU A 101 -5.16 2.95 16.67
CA LEU A 101 -6.25 3.88 16.36
C LEU A 101 -6.34 4.99 17.41
N ARG A 102 -6.31 6.23 16.94
CA ARG A 102 -6.57 7.42 17.75
C ARG A 102 -8.04 7.44 18.19
N PRO A 103 -8.38 8.12 19.30
CA PRO A 103 -9.77 8.21 19.76
C PRO A 103 -10.75 8.67 18.69
N GLU A 104 -10.32 9.58 17.80
CA GLU A 104 -11.15 10.15 16.74
C GLU A 104 -11.37 9.18 15.55
N GLU A 105 -10.51 8.17 15.41
CA GLU A 105 -10.59 7.15 14.35
C GLU A 105 -11.49 5.97 14.75
N ARG A 106 -11.84 5.86 16.04
CA ARG A 106 -12.66 4.77 16.56
C ARG A 106 -14.13 5.01 16.23
N GLN A 107 -14.70 4.13 15.41
CA GLN A 107 -16.15 4.04 15.27
C GLN A 107 -16.71 3.21 16.41
N THR A 108 -17.63 3.78 17.19
CA THR A 108 -18.34 3.08 18.25
C THR A 108 -19.79 2.84 17.84
N THR A 109 -20.34 1.70 18.25
CA THR A 109 -21.77 1.38 18.12
C THR A 109 -22.27 0.79 19.43
N VAL A 110 -23.57 0.88 19.67
CA VAL A 110 -24.20 0.23 20.83
C VAL A 110 -24.40 -1.24 20.51
N ALA A 111 -23.88 -2.10 21.38
CA ALA A 111 -24.04 -3.55 21.29
C ALA A 111 -25.23 -4.04 22.12
N HIS A 112 -26.13 -4.81 21.50
CA HIS A 112 -27.19 -5.54 22.16
C HIS A 112 -26.73 -6.96 22.51
N LEU A 113 -26.41 -7.21 23.77
CA LEU A 113 -25.86 -8.49 24.27
C LEU A 113 -26.70 -9.72 23.87
N GLU A 114 -28.01 -9.56 23.72
CA GLU A 114 -28.92 -10.65 23.35
C GLU A 114 -28.82 -11.07 21.87
N ARG A 115 -28.28 -10.20 21.00
CA ARG A 115 -28.28 -10.40 19.54
C ARG A 115 -26.88 -10.34 18.94
N ASP A 116 -26.05 -9.42 19.40
CA ASP A 116 -24.83 -9.01 18.71
C ASP A 116 -23.60 -9.87 19.05
N ARG A 117 -23.77 -10.88 19.93
CA ARG A 117 -22.75 -11.88 20.33
C ARG A 117 -21.35 -11.27 20.48
N MET A 118 -21.19 -10.49 21.54
CA MET A 118 -19.92 -9.84 21.88
C MET A 118 -19.03 -10.77 22.70
N ARG A 119 -17.71 -10.72 22.49
CA ARG A 119 -16.72 -11.47 23.29
C ARG A 119 -15.61 -10.53 23.73
N LEU A 120 -15.46 -10.37 25.04
CA LEU A 120 -14.28 -9.72 25.61
C LEU A 120 -13.02 -10.57 25.40
N GLN A 121 -11.96 -9.92 24.93
CA GLN A 121 -10.62 -10.48 24.83
C GLN A 121 -9.72 -9.83 25.88
N ILE A 122 -8.82 -10.64 26.43
CA ILE A 122 -7.77 -10.15 27.31
C ILE A 122 -6.53 -9.98 26.44
N ARG A 123 -6.12 -8.73 26.20
CA ARG A 123 -4.97 -8.42 25.34
C ARG A 123 -3.67 -9.02 25.89
N THR A 124 -3.55 -9.12 27.22
CA THR A 124 -2.38 -9.69 27.91
C THR A 124 -2.84 -10.80 28.85
N PRO A 125 -2.56 -12.09 28.53
CA PRO A 125 -3.03 -13.22 29.34
C PRO A 125 -2.67 -13.06 30.84
N GLY A 126 -3.68 -13.13 31.71
CA GLY A 126 -3.53 -12.97 33.16
C GLY A 126 -3.73 -11.55 33.71
N ASP A 127 -3.86 -10.54 32.84
CA ASP A 127 -4.15 -9.16 33.23
C ASP A 127 -5.60 -8.77 32.87
N LEU A 128 -6.51 -8.85 33.85
CA LEU A 128 -7.93 -8.49 33.67
C LEU A 128 -8.13 -7.01 33.33
N GLU A 129 -7.19 -6.12 33.64
CA GLU A 129 -7.29 -4.69 33.27
C GLU A 129 -7.03 -4.47 31.77
N SER A 130 -6.46 -5.47 31.08
CA SER A 130 -6.25 -5.47 29.62
C SER A 130 -7.47 -5.97 28.83
N MET A 131 -8.62 -6.11 29.48
CA MET A 131 -9.87 -6.54 28.87
C MET A 131 -10.40 -5.49 27.88
N GLU A 132 -10.60 -5.90 26.63
CA GLU A 132 -11.22 -5.10 25.57
C GLU A 132 -12.34 -5.89 24.86
N LEU A 133 -13.38 -5.18 24.41
CA LEU A 133 -14.52 -5.71 23.66
C LEU A 133 -14.16 -5.89 22.17
#